data_AF-A0A139AGA7-F1
#
_entry.id   AF-A0A139AGA7-F1
#
_cell.length_a   1.000
_cell.length_b   1.000
_cell.length_c   1.000
_cell.angle_alpha   90.00
_cell.angle_beta   90.00
_cell.angle_gamma   90.00
#
_symmetry.space_group_name_H-M   'P 1'
#
loop_
_entity.id
_entity.type
_entity.pdbx_description
1 polymer ?
#
loop_
_entity_poly.entity_id
_entity_poly.type
_entity_poly.pdbx_seq_one_letter_code
_entity_poly.pdbx_strand_id
1 'polypeptide(L)'
;MNRTHAVLLHRHVFGFVSKSPIIAWGFRAPVRCVSSQVSGADTVKRTLESFGGMENDVLDESDMRPIDDLIITDHKWLLSSTIRKLCQRFQNECDEDKKREILAKYTRLVSLHTTAEESVLYPKLEILAASGTPLDVVHLKEGHEKVREGLARAEEMIDVEHKGTRKSSVMEVLTKVMKELDAHMTTEERSDLVKLRSEVDEATRTTLGTEFRIAKAVG
;
A
#
# COMPACT_ATOMS: atom_id res chain seq x y z
N MET A 1 68.58 24.94 -0.84
CA MET A 1 67.75 25.54 0.23
C MET A 1 66.61 26.30 -0.43
N ASN A 2 65.35 26.27 0.03
CA ASN A 2 64.77 25.46 1.11
C ASN A 2 63.31 25.05 0.81
N ARG A 3 62.81 24.12 1.61
CA ARG A 3 61.42 23.64 1.70
C ARG A 3 60.52 24.60 2.50
N THR A 4 59.25 24.75 2.08
CA THR A 4 57.98 24.66 2.85
C THR A 4 56.82 24.92 1.87
N HIS A 5 55.90 24.01 1.55
CA HIS A 5 54.78 23.46 2.34
C HIS A 5 53.87 24.48 3.05
N ALA A 6 52.65 24.63 2.53
CA ALA A 6 51.45 24.98 3.29
C ALA A 6 50.25 24.19 2.72
N VAL A 7 49.69 23.31 3.54
CA VAL A 7 48.40 22.61 3.36
C VAL A 7 47.42 23.23 4.38
N LEU A 8 46.11 22.98 4.22
CA LEU A 8 44.94 23.25 5.12
C LEU A 8 43.89 24.11 4.37
N LEU A 9 42.56 23.88 4.45
CA LEU A 9 41.78 22.99 5.32
C LEU A 9 40.50 22.44 4.65
N HIS A 10 39.98 21.35 5.22
CA HIS A 10 38.70 20.71 4.88
C HIS A 10 37.50 21.66 4.89
N ARG A 11 36.55 21.43 3.98
CA ARG A 11 35.17 21.91 4.10
C ARG A 11 34.25 20.71 4.39
N HIS A 12 33.80 20.59 5.64
CA HIS A 12 32.85 19.54 6.05
C HIS A 12 31.50 19.75 5.35
N VAL A 13 31.05 18.77 4.59
CA VAL A 13 29.66 18.65 4.16
C VAL A 13 28.90 17.91 5.27
N PHE A 14 27.98 18.58 5.94
CA PHE A 14 27.07 17.94 6.89
C PHE A 14 26.05 17.10 6.12
N GLY A 15 26.22 15.78 6.14
CA GLY A 15 25.21 14.84 5.66
C GLY A 15 24.02 14.80 6.62
N PHE A 16 22.91 15.43 6.25
CA PHE A 16 21.66 15.37 7.02
C PHE A 16 20.96 14.03 6.78
N VAL A 17 21.38 13.00 7.52
CA VAL A 17 20.72 11.69 7.49
C VAL A 17 19.36 11.79 8.16
N SER A 18 18.32 12.02 7.35
CA SER A 18 16.93 11.94 7.78
C SER A 18 16.61 10.49 8.19
N LYS A 19 16.68 10.22 9.50
CA LYS A 19 16.24 8.96 10.08
C LYS A 19 14.72 8.89 10.00
N SER A 20 14.22 8.33 8.89
CA SER A 20 12.83 7.88 8.81
C SER A 20 12.59 6.88 9.95
N PRO A 21 11.49 6.99 10.71
CA PRO A 21 11.18 6.02 11.75
C PRO A 21 10.90 4.67 11.09
N ILE A 22 11.82 3.72 11.26
CA ILE A 22 11.54 2.31 10.95
C ILE A 22 10.40 1.90 11.88
N ILE A 23 9.20 1.73 11.31
CA ILE A 23 8.03 1.30 12.07
C ILE A 23 8.28 -0.15 12.47
N ALA A 24 8.71 -0.35 13.72
CA ALA A 24 8.88 -1.67 14.28
C ALA A 24 7.50 -2.35 14.36
N TRP A 25 7.28 -3.36 13.52
CA TRP A 25 6.09 -4.21 13.52
C TRP A 25 6.11 -5.06 14.79
N GLY A 26 5.56 -4.52 15.88
CA GLY A 26 5.47 -5.17 17.18
C GLY A 26 4.45 -6.30 17.18
N PHE A 27 4.81 -7.46 16.61
CA PHE A 27 4.00 -8.67 16.67
C PHE A 27 3.83 -9.12 18.13
N ARG A 28 2.58 -9.11 18.63
CA ARG A 28 2.24 -9.85 19.85
C ARG A 28 2.18 -11.34 19.54
N ALA A 29 2.50 -12.17 20.54
CA ALA A 29 2.39 -13.62 20.43
C ALA A 29 0.96 -14.06 20.08
N PRO A 30 0.77 -15.14 19.31
CA PRO A 30 -0.55 -15.62 18.92
C PRO A 30 -1.40 -15.95 20.14
N VAL A 31 -2.62 -15.45 20.16
CA VAL A 31 -3.62 -15.82 21.16
C VAL A 31 -4.01 -17.28 20.89
N ARG A 32 -3.98 -18.14 21.91
CA ARG A 32 -4.50 -19.51 21.76
C ARG A 32 -6.00 -19.45 21.45
N CYS A 33 -6.40 -19.84 20.25
CA CYS A 33 -7.80 -20.12 19.92
C CYS A 33 -8.33 -21.18 20.88
N VAL A 34 -9.14 -20.78 21.86
CA VAL A 34 -9.93 -21.72 22.67
C VAL A 34 -11.22 -21.98 21.92
N SER A 35 -11.34 -23.17 21.34
CA SER A 35 -12.53 -23.61 20.62
C SER A 35 -13.68 -23.87 21.59
N SER A 36 -14.44 -22.81 21.92
CA SER A 36 -15.68 -22.95 22.68
C SER A 36 -16.76 -23.58 21.79
N GLN A 37 -16.94 -24.89 21.90
CA GLN A 37 -18.17 -25.55 21.43
C GLN A 37 -19.35 -25.01 22.26
N VAL A 38 -20.14 -24.11 21.67
CA VAL A 38 -21.39 -23.63 22.28
C VAL A 38 -22.55 -24.08 21.41
N SER A 39 -23.30 -25.06 21.92
CA SER A 39 -24.60 -25.45 21.40
C SER A 39 -25.64 -24.41 21.83
N GLY A 40 -26.42 -23.87 20.88
CA GLY A 40 -27.51 -22.95 21.18
C GLY A 40 -28.04 -22.26 19.93
N ALA A 41 -29.28 -22.55 19.57
CA ALA A 41 -30.01 -21.78 18.57
C ALA A 41 -30.43 -20.41 19.12
N ASP A 42 -30.95 -19.56 18.22
CA ASP A 42 -31.63 -18.29 18.50
C ASP A 42 -30.81 -17.15 19.13
N THR A 43 -30.27 -16.29 18.26
CA THR A 43 -30.71 -14.88 18.18
C THR A 43 -30.27 -14.26 16.85
N VAL A 44 -31.19 -14.23 15.88
CA VAL A 44 -31.04 -13.46 14.65
C VAL A 44 -31.54 -12.03 14.89
N LYS A 45 -30.63 -11.06 15.09
CA LYS A 45 -30.72 -9.64 14.61
C LYS A 45 -29.62 -8.76 15.21
N ARG A 46 -29.13 -7.79 14.41
CA ARG A 46 -28.12 -6.75 14.71
C ARG A 46 -26.74 -7.34 15.09
N THR A 47 -25.79 -7.38 14.16
CA THR A 47 -24.96 -6.19 13.86
C THR A 47 -24.42 -6.28 12.42
N LEU A 48 -25.20 -5.76 11.46
CA LEU A 48 -24.82 -5.69 10.03
C LEU A 48 -24.93 -4.24 9.50
N GLU A 49 -24.86 -3.27 10.42
CA GLU A 49 -25.04 -1.82 10.18
C GLU A 49 -23.89 -1.05 10.87
N SER A 50 -22.68 -1.11 10.30
CA SER A 50 -21.56 -0.20 10.68
C SER A 50 -20.38 -0.17 9.69
N PHE A 51 -20.53 -0.77 8.49
CA PHE A 51 -19.50 -0.75 7.44
C PHE A 51 -20.02 -0.19 6.10
N GLY A 52 -21.14 0.54 6.13
CA GLY A 52 -21.55 1.43 5.05
C GLY A 52 -20.66 2.66 5.03
N GLY A 53 -19.70 2.69 4.10
CA GLY A 53 -18.75 3.78 3.90
C GLY A 53 -18.06 3.76 2.53
N MET A 54 -18.59 2.96 1.59
CA MET A 54 -18.27 2.97 0.15
C MET A 54 -19.54 2.69 -0.68
N GLU A 55 -20.74 2.83 -0.10
CA GLU A 55 -21.99 2.78 -0.84
C GLU A 55 -22.35 4.20 -1.29
N ASN A 56 -22.14 4.46 -2.58
CA ASN A 56 -22.54 5.69 -3.27
C ASN A 56 -21.92 6.98 -2.70
N ASP A 57 -20.60 7.10 -2.78
CA ASP A 57 -19.99 8.40 -3.11
C ASP A 57 -20.52 8.81 -4.51
N VAL A 58 -21.71 9.44 -4.51
CA VAL A 58 -22.02 10.47 -5.52
C VAL A 58 -20.81 11.39 -5.50
N LEU A 59 -20.12 11.54 -6.62
CA LEU A 59 -18.86 12.31 -6.71
C LEU A 59 -19.08 13.70 -6.12
N ASP A 60 -18.67 13.88 -4.87
CA ASP A 60 -18.78 15.15 -4.18
C ASP A 60 -17.84 16.13 -4.87
N GLU A 61 -18.43 17.03 -5.67
CA GLU A 61 -17.72 18.06 -6.43
C GLU A 61 -16.93 19.01 -5.50
N SER A 62 -17.19 19.00 -4.19
CA SER A 62 -16.40 19.76 -3.21
C SER A 62 -15.05 19.12 -2.87
N ASP A 63 -14.79 17.86 -3.24
CA ASP A 63 -13.52 17.16 -3.01
C ASP A 63 -12.68 16.99 -4.29
N MET A 64 -12.55 18.09 -5.04
CA MET A 64 -11.63 18.26 -6.17
C MET A 64 -10.20 18.42 -5.64
N ARG A 65 -9.47 17.31 -5.48
CA ARG A 65 -8.06 17.31 -5.04
C ARG A 65 -7.09 16.88 -6.15
N PRO A 66 -5.86 17.42 -6.18
CA PRO A 66 -4.78 16.91 -7.02
C PRO A 66 -4.51 15.41 -6.79
N ILE A 67 -4.23 14.67 -7.86
CA ILE A 67 -3.97 13.22 -7.83
C ILE A 67 -2.90 12.82 -6.81
N ASP A 68 -1.84 13.62 -6.65
CA ASP A 68 -0.76 13.34 -5.72
C ASP A 68 -1.20 13.45 -4.24
N ASP A 69 -2.08 14.40 -3.89
CA ASP A 69 -2.66 14.47 -2.54
C ASP A 69 -3.68 13.36 -2.28
N LEU A 70 -4.39 12.89 -3.32
CA LEU A 70 -5.30 11.74 -3.26
C LEU A 70 -4.53 10.43 -3.03
N ILE A 71 -3.48 10.17 -3.81
CA ILE A 71 -2.61 8.99 -3.67
C ILE A 71 -1.95 8.96 -2.29
N ILE A 72 -1.35 10.07 -1.84
CA ILE A 72 -0.80 10.20 -0.48
C ILE A 72 -1.86 9.93 0.60
N THR A 73 -3.11 10.34 0.38
CA THR A 73 -4.22 10.04 1.32
C THR A 73 -4.54 8.54 1.33
N ASP A 74 -4.55 7.91 0.16
CA ASP A 74 -4.83 6.49 -0.03
C ASP A 74 -3.73 5.60 0.57
N HIS A 75 -2.45 5.92 0.35
CA HIS A 75 -1.30 5.30 1.01
C HIS A 75 -1.42 5.32 2.53
N LYS A 76 -1.73 6.49 3.09
CA LYS A 76 -1.94 6.66 4.54
C LYS A 76 -3.13 5.81 5.01
N TRP A 77 -4.23 5.77 4.27
CA TRP A 77 -5.41 4.97 4.62
C TRP A 77 -5.11 3.47 4.59
N LEU A 78 -4.48 2.99 3.52
CA LEU A 78 -4.00 1.61 3.35
C LEU A 78 -3.08 1.23 4.52
N LEU A 79 -1.94 1.90 4.68
CA LEU A 79 -0.92 1.56 5.67
C LEU A 79 -1.36 1.74 7.14
N SER A 80 -2.21 2.72 7.46
CA SER A 80 -2.61 3.00 8.85
C SER A 80 -3.87 2.26 9.29
N SER A 81 -4.90 2.24 8.44
CA SER A 81 -6.28 1.99 8.85
C SER A 81 -6.84 0.68 8.31
N THR A 82 -6.35 0.24 7.16
CA THR A 82 -6.85 -0.96 6.48
C THR A 82 -5.92 -2.14 6.71
N ILE A 83 -4.67 -2.07 6.24
CA ILE A 83 -3.76 -3.21 6.19
C ILE A 83 -3.43 -3.73 7.60
N ARG A 84 -3.08 -2.83 8.54
CA ARG A 84 -2.83 -3.22 9.95
C ARG A 84 -4.02 -3.93 10.58
N LYS A 85 -5.24 -3.44 10.34
CA LYS A 85 -6.46 -4.03 10.91
C LYS A 85 -6.82 -5.36 10.24
N LEU A 86 -6.64 -5.48 8.92
CA LEU A 86 -6.86 -6.73 8.19
C LEU A 86 -5.85 -7.81 8.61
N CYS A 87 -4.56 -7.51 8.70
CA CYS A 87 -3.55 -8.46 9.17
C CYS A 87 -3.75 -8.85 10.64
N GLN A 88 -4.09 -7.89 11.52
CA GLN A 88 -4.44 -8.21 12.91
C GLN A 88 -5.70 -9.09 12.98
N ARG A 89 -6.71 -8.85 12.15
CA ARG A 89 -7.89 -9.74 12.08
C ARG A 89 -7.52 -11.13 11.57
N PHE A 90 -6.76 -11.23 10.49
CA PHE A 90 -6.30 -12.49 9.91
C PHE A 90 -5.55 -13.37 10.92
N GLN A 91 -4.68 -12.75 11.75
CA GLN A 91 -3.93 -13.44 12.80
C GLN A 91 -4.79 -13.95 13.97
N ASN A 92 -5.86 -13.24 14.31
CA ASN A 92 -6.73 -13.57 15.43
C ASN A 92 -7.95 -14.41 15.00
N GLU A 93 -8.18 -14.54 13.71
CA GLU A 93 -9.25 -15.36 13.15
C GLU A 93 -8.85 -16.84 13.18
N CYS A 94 -9.77 -17.69 13.62
CA CYS A 94 -9.58 -19.15 13.69
C CYS A 94 -10.36 -19.87 12.56
N ASP A 95 -11.27 -19.15 11.90
CA ASP A 95 -12.12 -19.60 10.79
C ASP A 95 -11.43 -19.34 9.44
N GLU A 96 -11.13 -20.41 8.68
CA GLU A 96 -10.39 -20.31 7.42
C GLU A 96 -11.17 -19.62 6.31
N ASP A 97 -12.50 -19.66 6.33
CA ASP A 97 -13.32 -18.99 5.32
C ASP A 97 -13.38 -17.48 5.61
N LYS A 98 -13.46 -17.08 6.89
CA LYS A 98 -13.28 -15.67 7.27
C LYS A 98 -11.88 -15.14 7.00
N LYS A 99 -10.84 -15.96 7.14
CA LYS A 99 -9.48 -15.58 6.71
C LYS A 99 -9.40 -15.38 5.20
N ARG A 100 -10.05 -16.25 4.39
CA ARG A 100 -10.22 -16.06 2.94
C ARG A 100 -10.91 -14.74 2.63
N GLU A 101 -12.02 -14.41 3.28
CA GLU A 101 -12.70 -13.11 3.12
C GLU A 101 -11.81 -11.91 3.46
N ILE A 102 -11.05 -11.98 4.56
CA ILE A 102 -10.12 -10.93 4.99
C ILE A 102 -9.00 -10.74 3.96
N LEU A 103 -8.46 -11.84 3.43
CA LEU A 103 -7.42 -11.82 2.41
C LEU A 103 -7.94 -11.28 1.08
N ALA A 104 -9.05 -11.79 0.56
CA ALA A 104 -9.68 -11.30 -0.67
C ALA A 104 -10.02 -9.80 -0.58
N LYS A 105 -10.45 -9.32 0.60
CA LYS A 105 -10.66 -7.88 0.84
C LYS A 105 -9.35 -7.09 0.83
N TYR A 106 -8.26 -7.63 1.35
CA TYR A 106 -6.94 -7.01 1.27
C TYR A 106 -6.44 -6.94 -0.19
N THR A 107 -6.50 -8.07 -0.91
CA THR A 107 -6.16 -8.16 -2.34
C THR A 107 -6.95 -7.14 -3.16
N ARG A 108 -8.29 -7.12 -3.04
CA ARG A 108 -9.13 -6.14 -3.77
C ARG A 108 -8.68 -4.71 -3.53
N LEU A 109 -8.51 -4.29 -2.27
CA LEU A 109 -8.19 -2.89 -1.97
C LEU A 109 -6.82 -2.45 -2.53
N VAL A 110 -5.83 -3.35 -2.56
CA VAL A 110 -4.54 -3.10 -3.20
C VAL A 110 -4.67 -3.11 -4.74
N SER A 111 -5.43 -4.04 -5.32
CA SER A 111 -5.67 -4.10 -6.76
C SER A 111 -6.38 -2.85 -7.30
N LEU A 112 -7.38 -2.30 -6.59
CA LEU A 112 -8.08 -1.07 -7.01
C LEU A 112 -7.14 0.14 -7.06
N HIS A 113 -6.30 0.28 -6.04
CA HIS A 113 -5.30 1.35 -5.94
C HIS A 113 -4.29 1.24 -7.09
N THR A 114 -3.59 0.11 -7.19
CA THR A 114 -2.55 -0.11 -8.21
C THR A 114 -3.08 -0.04 -9.65
N THR A 115 -4.32 -0.50 -9.90
CA THR A 115 -4.97 -0.40 -11.22
C THR A 115 -5.30 1.06 -11.58
N ALA A 116 -5.72 1.87 -10.62
CA ALA A 116 -6.01 3.29 -10.87
C ALA A 116 -4.72 4.09 -11.15
N GLU A 117 -3.60 3.72 -10.53
CA GLU A 117 -2.29 4.32 -10.81
C GLU A 117 -1.76 3.89 -12.19
N GLU A 118 -1.83 2.60 -12.51
CA GLU A 118 -1.43 2.06 -13.82
C GLU A 118 -2.26 2.64 -14.99
N SER A 119 -3.52 2.99 -14.76
CA SER A 119 -4.43 3.52 -15.79
C SER A 119 -4.45 5.06 -15.90
N VAL A 120 -4.10 5.80 -14.83
CA VAL A 120 -4.21 7.27 -14.79
C VAL A 120 -2.86 7.95 -14.53
N LEU A 121 -2.16 7.57 -13.46
CA LEU A 121 -0.88 8.20 -13.08
C LEU A 121 0.25 7.82 -14.03
N TYR A 122 0.46 6.52 -14.24
CA TYR A 122 1.64 6.01 -14.93
C TYR A 122 1.74 6.46 -16.40
N PRO A 123 0.64 6.56 -17.19
CA PRO A 123 0.69 7.17 -18.51
C PRO A 123 1.18 8.62 -18.49
N LYS A 124 0.84 9.40 -17.45
CA LYS A 124 1.34 10.78 -17.29
C LYS A 124 2.83 10.78 -16.93
N LEU A 125 3.28 9.88 -16.06
CA LEU A 125 4.71 9.74 -15.72
C LEU A 125 5.55 9.27 -16.92
N GLU A 126 5.01 8.41 -17.79
CA GLU A 126 5.67 7.98 -19.03
C GLU A 126 5.87 9.13 -20.02
N ILE A 127 4.88 10.03 -20.15
CA ILE A 127 5.00 11.25 -20.96
C ILE A 127 6.10 12.18 -20.41
N LEU A 128 6.18 12.34 -19.08
CA LEU A 128 7.25 13.12 -18.44
C LEU A 128 8.63 12.47 -18.62
N ALA A 129 8.72 11.14 -18.46
CA ALA A 129 9.96 10.38 -18.70
C ALA A 129 10.46 10.55 -20.14
N ALA A 130 9.56 10.42 -21.13
CA ALA A 130 9.85 10.67 -22.54
C ALA A 130 10.25 12.13 -22.84
N SER A 131 9.82 13.08 -22.00
CA SER A 131 10.19 14.50 -22.08
C SER A 131 11.53 14.83 -21.38
N GLY A 132 12.20 13.84 -20.78
CA GLY A 132 13.50 13.98 -20.12
C GLY A 132 13.46 14.12 -18.60
N THR A 133 12.29 14.06 -17.96
CA THR A 133 12.19 14.00 -16.49
C THR A 133 12.74 12.66 -16.00
N PRO A 134 13.65 12.60 -15.00
CA PRO A 134 14.25 11.34 -14.56
C PRO A 134 13.26 10.52 -13.71
N LEU A 135 12.43 9.72 -14.38
CA LEU A 135 11.39 8.84 -13.83
C LEU A 135 11.63 7.40 -14.30
N ASP A 136 11.46 6.42 -13.40
CA ASP A 136 11.57 4.99 -13.71
C ASP A 136 10.21 4.29 -13.54
N VAL A 137 9.32 4.51 -14.50
CA VAL A 137 7.96 3.94 -14.47
C VAL A 137 7.97 2.41 -14.67
N VAL A 138 9.05 1.86 -15.24
CA VAL A 138 9.23 0.41 -15.35
C VAL A 138 9.41 -0.17 -13.93
N HIS A 139 10.29 0.41 -13.11
CA HIS A 139 10.48 -0.05 -11.74
C HIS A 139 9.21 0.11 -10.87
N LEU A 140 8.40 1.14 -11.09
CA LEU A 140 7.10 1.29 -10.43
C LEU A 140 6.15 0.14 -10.77
N LYS A 141 5.98 -0.17 -12.07
CA LYS A 141 5.17 -1.32 -12.54
C LYS A 141 5.69 -2.67 -12.02
N GLU A 142 7.01 -2.86 -11.94
CA GLU A 142 7.57 -4.05 -11.28
C GLU A 142 7.23 -4.13 -9.78
N GLY A 143 7.07 -2.98 -9.10
CA GLY A 143 6.64 -2.91 -7.70
C GLY A 143 5.23 -3.46 -7.53
N HIS A 144 4.30 -3.02 -8.36
CA HIS A 144 2.94 -3.55 -8.41
C HIS A 144 2.91 -5.05 -8.68
N GLU A 145 3.69 -5.53 -9.66
CA GLU A 145 3.68 -6.95 -10.00
C GLU A 145 4.18 -7.82 -8.84
N LYS A 146 5.26 -7.42 -8.14
CA LYS A 146 5.75 -8.14 -6.94
C LYS A 146 4.69 -8.23 -5.83
N VAL A 147 3.94 -7.15 -5.63
CA VAL A 147 2.81 -7.10 -4.67
C VAL A 147 1.68 -8.02 -5.13
N ARG A 148 1.31 -8.00 -6.42
CA ARG A 148 0.27 -8.83 -7.05
C ARG A 148 0.59 -10.32 -7.00
N GLU A 149 1.81 -10.71 -7.37
CA GLU A 149 2.34 -12.08 -7.26
C GLU A 149 2.30 -12.58 -5.81
N GLY A 150 2.72 -11.74 -4.86
CA GLY A 150 2.73 -12.10 -3.44
C GLY A 150 1.33 -12.25 -2.84
N LEU A 151 0.36 -11.46 -3.29
CA LEU A 151 -1.07 -11.59 -2.94
C LEU A 151 -1.65 -12.90 -3.49
N ALA A 152 -1.50 -13.15 -4.79
CA ALA A 152 -1.99 -14.38 -5.43
C ALA A 152 -1.38 -15.64 -4.78
N ARG A 153 -0.10 -15.58 -4.40
CA ARG A 153 0.56 -16.65 -3.65
C ARG A 153 0.00 -16.82 -2.23
N ALA A 154 -0.39 -15.75 -1.54
CA ALA A 154 -1.03 -15.85 -0.24
C ALA A 154 -2.41 -16.53 -0.35
N GLU A 155 -3.15 -16.26 -1.43
CA GLU A 155 -4.44 -16.89 -1.74
C GLU A 155 -4.29 -18.38 -2.10
N GLU A 156 -3.36 -18.74 -2.99
CA GLU A 156 -3.01 -20.15 -3.24
C GLU A 156 -2.56 -20.87 -1.96
N MET A 157 -1.89 -20.14 -1.06
CA MET A 157 -1.47 -20.69 0.21
C MET A 157 -2.64 -20.99 1.15
N ILE A 158 -3.64 -20.13 1.30
CA ILE A 158 -4.75 -20.43 2.23
C ILE A 158 -5.57 -21.67 1.79
N ASP A 159 -5.71 -21.89 0.48
CA ASP A 159 -6.44 -23.05 -0.06
C ASP A 159 -5.69 -24.38 0.13
N VAL A 160 -4.35 -24.36 0.12
CA VAL A 160 -3.52 -25.57 0.21
C VAL A 160 -3.03 -25.85 1.66
N GLU A 161 -3.12 -24.91 2.60
CA GLU A 161 -2.56 -25.05 3.96
C GLU A 161 -3.27 -26.14 4.79
N HIS A 162 -4.50 -26.49 4.40
CA HIS A 162 -5.24 -27.68 4.84
C HIS A 162 -4.48 -29.03 4.71
N LYS A 163 -3.37 -29.08 3.96
CA LYS A 163 -2.57 -30.30 3.71
C LYS A 163 -1.28 -30.40 4.56
N GLY A 164 -1.09 -29.51 5.54
CA GLY A 164 -0.14 -29.68 6.65
C GLY A 164 1.36 -29.74 6.30
N THR A 165 1.78 -29.29 5.11
CA THR A 165 3.14 -29.51 4.58
C THR A 165 3.73 -28.28 3.88
N ARG A 166 3.96 -27.17 4.59
CA ARG A 166 4.73 -26.02 4.06
C ARG A 166 5.77 -25.43 5.00
N LYS A 167 6.82 -24.86 4.39
CA LYS A 167 7.99 -24.22 5.04
C LYS A 167 7.77 -22.75 5.44
N SER A 168 6.75 -22.11 4.90
CA SER A 168 6.35 -20.73 5.22
C SER A 168 4.85 -20.67 5.42
N SER A 169 4.43 -19.88 6.40
CA SER A 169 3.02 -19.54 6.65
C SER A 169 2.50 -18.46 5.69
N VAL A 170 1.18 -18.37 5.50
CA VAL A 170 0.54 -17.25 4.77
C VAL A 170 0.99 -15.89 5.34
N MET A 171 1.16 -15.81 6.67
CA MET A 171 1.59 -14.60 7.35
C MET A 171 3.00 -14.10 6.97
N GLU A 172 3.93 -14.99 6.64
CA GLU A 172 5.27 -14.60 6.15
C GLU A 172 5.19 -13.95 4.77
N VAL A 173 4.36 -14.51 3.88
CA VAL A 173 4.12 -13.94 2.54
C VAL A 173 3.44 -12.58 2.66
N LEU A 174 2.38 -12.46 3.45
CA LEU A 174 1.72 -11.17 3.70
C LEU A 174 2.68 -10.14 4.30
N THR A 175 3.53 -10.52 5.24
CA THR A 175 4.55 -9.62 5.82
C THR A 175 5.55 -9.13 4.76
N LYS A 176 5.92 -9.98 3.80
CA LYS A 176 6.77 -9.58 2.65
C LYS A 176 6.02 -8.60 1.73
N VAL A 177 4.80 -8.92 1.33
CA VAL A 177 3.95 -8.07 0.48
C VAL A 177 3.76 -6.68 1.10
N MET A 178 3.45 -6.61 2.39
CA MET A 178 3.30 -5.34 3.11
C MET A 178 4.57 -4.50 3.11
N LYS A 179 5.75 -5.13 3.23
CA LYS A 179 7.04 -4.44 3.18
C LYS A 179 7.35 -3.92 1.77
N GLU A 180 6.99 -4.68 0.74
CA GLU A 180 7.18 -4.28 -0.66
C GLU A 180 6.23 -3.13 -1.03
N LEU A 181 4.98 -3.17 -0.58
CA LEU A 181 4.01 -2.09 -0.74
C LEU A 181 4.43 -0.80 0.01
N ASP A 182 4.87 -0.90 1.27
CA ASP A 182 5.38 0.24 2.06
C ASP A 182 6.61 0.89 1.42
N ALA A 183 7.51 0.09 0.84
CA ALA A 183 8.68 0.58 0.12
C ALA A 183 8.33 1.23 -1.23
N HIS A 184 7.34 0.69 -1.94
CA HIS A 184 6.83 1.24 -3.19
C HIS A 184 6.18 2.62 -2.96
N MET A 185 5.18 2.68 -2.07
CA MET A 185 4.51 3.93 -1.66
C MET A 185 5.52 4.99 -1.19
N THR A 186 6.49 4.59 -0.36
CA THR A 186 7.57 5.48 0.11
C THR A 186 8.43 6.04 -1.03
N THR A 187 8.61 5.29 -2.12
CA THR A 187 9.38 5.74 -3.29
C THR A 187 8.59 6.79 -4.07
N GLU A 188 7.34 6.49 -4.41
CA GLU A 188 6.47 7.40 -5.15
C GLU A 188 6.25 8.74 -4.40
N GLU A 189 5.95 8.68 -3.10
CA GLU A 189 5.76 9.88 -2.25
C GLU A 189 6.99 10.79 -2.19
N ARG A 190 8.20 10.23 -2.32
CA ARG A 190 9.47 10.96 -2.15
C ARG A 190 10.12 11.36 -3.46
N SER A 191 9.75 10.72 -4.56
CA SER A 191 10.39 10.85 -5.86
C SER A 191 9.39 11.30 -6.92
N ASP A 192 8.36 10.50 -7.16
CA ASP A 192 7.67 10.53 -8.44
C ASP A 192 6.43 11.42 -8.40
N LEU A 193 5.71 11.44 -7.27
CA LEU A 193 4.70 12.45 -6.97
C LEU A 193 5.31 13.85 -6.78
N VAL A 194 6.56 13.93 -6.29
CA VAL A 194 7.29 15.21 -6.17
C VAL A 194 7.60 15.78 -7.55
N LYS A 195 8.07 14.95 -8.50
CA LYS A 195 8.29 15.35 -9.89
C LYS A 195 6.97 15.66 -10.61
N LEU A 196 5.91 14.87 -10.38
CA LEU A 196 4.58 15.19 -10.92
C LEU A 196 4.13 16.59 -10.48
N ARG A 197 4.33 16.93 -9.20
CA ARG A 197 4.00 18.24 -8.63
C ARG A 197 4.87 19.39 -9.17
N SER A 198 6.11 19.13 -9.62
CA SER A 198 6.97 20.15 -10.24
C SER A 198 6.71 20.36 -11.72
N GLU A 199 6.43 19.29 -12.47
CA GLU A 199 6.29 19.32 -13.93
C GLU A 199 4.84 19.49 -14.42
N VAL A 200 3.84 19.27 -13.56
CA VAL A 200 2.41 19.31 -13.93
C VAL A 200 1.63 20.32 -13.09
N ASP A 201 0.94 21.22 -13.79
CA ASP A 201 0.10 22.24 -13.18
C ASP A 201 -1.04 21.64 -12.33
N GLU A 202 -1.53 22.43 -11.38
CA GLU A 202 -2.54 21.99 -10.41
C GLU A 202 -3.89 21.64 -11.05
N ALA A 203 -4.30 22.34 -12.12
CA ALA A 203 -5.55 22.03 -12.81
C ALA A 203 -5.47 20.66 -13.49
N THR A 204 -4.38 20.38 -14.22
CA THR A 204 -4.14 19.06 -14.81
C THR A 204 -4.05 17.97 -13.74
N ARG A 205 -3.34 18.20 -12.61
CA ARG A 205 -3.29 17.24 -11.49
C ARG A 205 -4.65 17.01 -10.84
N THR A 206 -5.54 18.01 -10.82
CA THR A 206 -6.91 17.88 -10.29
C THR A 206 -7.80 17.07 -11.22
N THR A 207 -7.70 17.26 -12.54
CA THR A 207 -8.38 16.40 -13.54
C THR A 207 -7.95 14.94 -13.39
N LEU A 208 -6.64 14.67 -13.30
CA LEU A 208 -6.10 13.34 -13.03
C LEU A 208 -6.60 12.77 -11.69
N GLY A 209 -6.83 13.62 -10.68
CA GLY A 209 -7.41 13.21 -9.40
C GLY A 209 -8.85 12.71 -9.52
N THR A 210 -9.66 13.37 -10.35
CA THR A 210 -11.02 12.93 -10.68
C THR A 210 -11.01 11.62 -11.47
N GLU A 211 -10.14 11.50 -12.48
CA GLU A 211 -9.96 10.25 -13.24
C GLU A 211 -9.54 9.09 -12.34
N PHE A 212 -8.61 9.31 -11.41
CA PHE A 212 -8.15 8.33 -10.42
C PHE A 212 -9.30 7.85 -9.51
N ARG A 213 -10.14 8.77 -9.00
CA ARG A 213 -11.33 8.40 -8.20
C ARG A 213 -12.31 7.54 -9.01
N ILE A 214 -12.54 7.88 -10.28
CA ILE A 214 -13.42 7.11 -11.17
C ILE A 214 -12.83 5.71 -11.44
N ALA A 215 -11.54 5.61 -11.76
CA ALA A 215 -10.86 4.33 -11.99
C ALA A 215 -10.98 3.39 -10.77
N LYS A 216 -10.79 3.92 -9.55
CA LYS A 216 -10.97 3.17 -8.30
C LYS A 216 -12.42 2.74 -8.02
N ALA A 217 -13.41 3.46 -8.53
CA ALA A 217 -14.83 3.17 -8.30
C ALA A 217 -15.41 2.13 -9.29
N VAL A 218 -14.77 1.96 -10.46
CA VAL A 218 -15.23 1.04 -11.52
C VAL A 218 -14.59 -0.36 -11.41
N GLY A 219 -13.46 -0.50 -10.71
CA GLY A 219 -12.81 -1.79 -10.42
C GLY A 219 -13.47 -2.63 -9.31
#